data_AF-A0A939YJE5-F1
#
_entry.id   AF-A0A939YJE5-F1
#
_cell.length_a   1.000
_cell.length_b   1.000
_cell.length_c   1.000
_cell.angle_alpha   90.00
_cell.angle_beta   90.00
_cell.angle_gamma   90.00
#
_symmetry.space_group_name_H-M   'P 1'
#
loop_
_entity.id
_entity.type
_entity.pdbx_description
1 polymer ?
#
loop_
_entity_poly.entity_id
_entity_poly.type
_entity_poly.pdbx_seq_one_letter_code
_entity_poly.pdbx_strand_id
1 'polypeptide(L)' 'ADVVFDEPVRAAAPGQSVVFYDGNTVAGGGFIC' A
#
# COMPACT_ATOMS: atom_id res chain seq x y z
N ALA A 1 5.99 -9.86 0.75
CA ALA A 1 4.52 -9.98 0.75
C ALA A 1 4.04 -9.24 -0.48
N ASP A 2 3.21 -9.87 -1.29
CA ASP A 2 2.74 -9.27 -2.54
C ASP A 2 1.38 -8.62 -2.31
N VAL A 3 1.18 -7.46 -2.94
CA VAL A 3 -0.03 -6.65 -2.84
C VAL A 3 -0.52 -6.40 -4.26
N VAL A 4 -1.77 -6.76 -4.52
CA VAL A 4 -2.42 -6.54 -5.83
C VAL A 4 -3.51 -5.51 -5.61
N PHE A 5 -3.50 -4.45 -6.43
CA PHE A 5 -4.55 -3.45 -6.43
C PHE A 5 -5.67 -3.88 -7.38
N ASP A 6 -6.92 -3.66 -6.98
CA ASP A 6 -8.09 -3.93 -7.82
C ASP A 6 -8.08 -3.06 -9.08
N GLU A 7 -7.55 -1.84 -8.97
CA GLU A 7 -7.40 -0.89 -10.07
C GLU A 7 -5.93 -0.46 -10.23
N PRO A 8 -5.50 -0.13 -11.46
CA PRO A 8 -4.15 0.37 -11.70
C PRO A 8 -3.87 1.65 -10.92
N VAL A 9 -2.82 1.63 -10.09
CA VAL A 9 -2.34 2.82 -9.38
C VAL A 9 -1.23 3.48 -10.19
N ARG A 10 -1.34 4.80 -10.38
CA ARG A 10 -0.33 5.59 -11.09
C ARG A 10 0.86 5.87 -10.18
N ALA A 11 2.07 5.62 -10.68
CA ALA A 11 3.34 6.07 -10.09
C ALA A 11 3.61 5.60 -8.65
N ALA A 12 3.26 4.35 -8.32
CA ALA A 12 3.76 3.71 -7.11
C ALA A 12 5.29 3.56 -7.20
N ALA A 13 6.03 4.15 -6.26
CA ALA A 13 7.49 4.23 -6.33
C ALA A 13 8.18 3.47 -5.18
N PRO A 14 9.28 2.76 -5.45
CA PRO A 14 10.09 2.14 -4.41
C PRO A 14 10.58 3.16 -3.36
N GLY A 15 10.60 2.72 -2.10
CA GLY A 15 10.97 3.54 -0.93
C GLY A 15 9.83 4.39 -0.37
N GLN A 16 8.69 4.51 -1.05
CA GLN A 16 7.49 5.13 -0.48
C GLN A 16 6.78 4.16 0.48
N SER A 17 6.04 4.72 1.44
CA SER A 17 5.26 3.91 2.38
C SER A 17 3.93 3.47 1.78
N VAL A 18 3.58 2.20 1.96
CA VAL A 18 2.22 1.68 1.77
C VAL A 18 1.54 1.56 3.13
N VAL A 19 0.28 2.00 3.23
CA VAL A 19 -0.51 1.97 4.46
C VAL A 19 -1.84 1.30 4.18
N PHE A 20 -2.18 0.30 4.99
CA PHE A 20 -3.43 -0.44 4.90
C PHE A 20 -4.40 0.04 5.97
N TYR A 21 -5.65 0.20 5.57
CA TYR A 21 -6.74 0.65 6.44
C TYR A 21 -7.84 -0.41 6.50
N ASP A 22 -8.41 -0.61 7.68
CA ASP A 22 -9.66 -1.33 7.92
C ASP A 22 -10.69 -0.32 8.44
N GLY A 23 -11.52 0.19 7.53
CA GLY A 23 -12.39 1.35 7.79
C GLY A 23 -11.58 2.57 8.23
N ASN A 24 -11.72 2.95 9.50
CA ASN A 24 -11.04 4.10 10.10
C ASN A 24 -9.78 3.72 10.90
N THR A 25 -9.39 2.45 10.91
CA THR A 25 -8.24 1.95 11.67
C THR A 25 -7.07 1.68 10.74
N VAL A 26 -5.86 2.05 11.16
CA VAL A 26 -4.62 1.66 10.47
C VAL A 26 -4.35 0.19 10.80
N ALA A 27 -4.47 -0.67 9.79
CA ALA A 27 -4.24 -2.11 9.93
C ALA A 27 -2.75 -2.46 9.83
N GLY A 28 -1.94 -1.61 9.20
CA GLY A 28 -0.50 -1.79 9.08
C GLY A 28 0.10 -1.03 7.92
N GLY A 29 1.36 -1.31 7.61
CA GLY A 29 2.06 -0.70 6.48
C GLY A 29 3.45 -1.26 6.28
N GLY A 30 4.11 -0.78 5.22
CA GLY A 30 5.47 -1.17 4.85
C GLY A 30 6.08 -0.20 3.84
N PHE A 31 7.24 -0.53 3.33
CA PHE A 31 7.84 0.18 2.21
C PHE A 31 7.56 -0.57 0.92
N ILE A 32 7.26 0.18 -0.15
CA ILE A 32 7.23 -0.35 -1.50
C ILE A 32 8.67 -0.69 -1.86
N CYS A 33 8.92 -1.95 -2.23
CA CYS A 33 10.22 -2.44 -2.64
C CYS A 33 10.26 -2.65 -4.16
#